data_AF-A0A940PUJ1-F1
#
_entry.id   AF-A0A940PUJ1-F1
#
_cell.length_a   1.000
_cell.length_b   1.000
_cell.length_c   1.000
_cell.angle_alpha   90.00
_cell.angle_beta   90.00
_cell.angle_gamma   90.00
#
_symmetry.space_group_name_H-M   'P 1'
#
loop_
_entity.id
_entity.type
_entity.pdbx_description
1 polymer ?
#
loop_
_entity_poly.entity_id
_entity_poly.type
_entity_poly.pdbx_seq_one_letter_code
_entity_poly.pdbx_strand_id
1 'polypeptide(L)' 'MAGILDCRFGGPHYYFGELFEKPYIGSNERLLTTADMLRAIRVNRLAEVMGVLLVVIPYSL' A
#
# COMPACT_ATOMS: atom_id res chain seq x y z
N MET A 1 -1.50 2.80 -1.51
CA MET A 1 -0.04 2.89 -1.29
C MET A 1 0.73 3.31 -2.54
N ALA A 2 0.61 2.65 -3.69
CA ALA A 2 1.30 3.01 -4.95
C ALA A 2 1.31 4.51 -5.26
N GLY A 3 0.13 5.14 -5.29
CA GLY A 3 0.02 6.58 -5.57
C GLY A 3 0.65 7.48 -4.51
N ILE A 4 0.67 7.07 -3.24
CA ILE A 4 1.24 7.89 -2.15
C ILE A 4 2.77 7.87 -2.17
N LEU A 5 3.36 6.78 -2.65
CA LEU A 5 4.80 6.58 -2.72
C LEU A 5 5.39 6.91 -4.10
N ASP A 6 4.54 7.32 -5.05
CA ASP A 6 4.90 7.51 -6.46
C ASP A 6 5.74 6.34 -6.99
N CYS A 7 5.14 5.15 -6.90
CA CYS A 7 5.75 3.91 -7.34
C CYS A 7 4.69 2.97 -7.91
N ARG A 8 5.12 1.86 -8.50
CA ARG A 8 4.27 0.75 -8.90
C ARG A 8 4.50 -0.48 -8.03
N PHE A 9 3.45 -1.26 -7.82
CA PHE A 9 3.46 -2.54 -7.10
C PHE A 9 2.90 -3.65 -7.97
N GLY A 10 3.24 -4.89 -7.65
CA GLY A 10 2.77 -6.08 -8.37
C GLY A 10 3.46 -6.22 -9.71
N GLY A 11 2.68 -6.61 -10.72
CA GLY A 11 3.19 -6.98 -12.05
C GLY A 11 3.27 -8.49 -12.25
N PRO A 12 3.71 -8.91 -13.44
CA PRO A 12 3.82 -10.32 -13.79
C PRO A 12 4.74 -11.08 -12.84
N HIS A 13 4.39 -12.32 -12.53
CA HIS A 13 5.15 -13.14 -11.60
C HIS A 13 5.22 -14.58 -12.09
N TYR A 14 6.38 -15.23 -11.92
CA TYR A 14 6.53 -16.64 -12.24
C TYR A 14 6.06 -17.51 -11.06
N TYR A 15 5.13 -18.43 -11.31
CA TYR A 15 4.74 -19.47 -10.38
C TYR A 15 5.05 -20.83 -11.00
N PHE A 16 5.85 -21.65 -10.32
CA PHE A 16 6.22 -22.99 -10.80
C PHE A 16 6.81 -23.02 -12.23
N GLY A 17 7.50 -21.95 -12.64
CA GLY A 17 8.08 -21.81 -13.98
C GLY A 17 7.14 -21.23 -15.04
N GLU A 18 5.87 -20.99 -14.71
CA GLU A 18 4.88 -20.39 -15.60
C GLU A 18 4.70 -18.90 -15.28
N LEU A 19 4.65 -18.06 -16.33
CA LEU A 19 4.43 -16.62 -16.19
C LEU A 19 2.94 -16.33 -16.00
N PHE A 20 2.60 -15.70 -14.89
CA PHE A 20 1.26 -15.18 -14.66
C PHE A 20 1.24 -13.67 -14.84
N GLU A 21 0.56 -13.21 -15.89
CA GLU A 21 0.33 -11.80 -16.16
C GLU A 21 -0.62 -11.20 -15.12
N LYS A 22 -0.17 -10.14 -14.45
CA LYS A 22 -0.96 -9.39 -13.46
C LYS A 22 -0.79 -7.90 -13.71
N PRO A 23 -1.84 -7.09 -13.60
CA PRO A 23 -1.72 -5.66 -13.76
C PRO A 23 -0.84 -5.06 -12.67
N TYR A 24 -0.10 -4.00 -13.02
CA TYR A 24 0.57 -3.16 -12.05
C TYR A 24 -0.43 -2.25 -11.33
N ILE A 25 -0.15 -1.94 -10.06
CA ILE A 25 -0.84 -0.90 -9.31
C ILE A 25 0.09 0.31 -9.26
N GLY A 26 -0.29 1.40 -9.92
CA GLY A 26 0.59 2.57 -10.13
C GLY A 26 1.42 2.44 -11.42
N SER A 27 2.07 3.53 -11.82
CA SER A 27 2.76 3.64 -13.11
C SER A 27 4.28 3.84 -13.00
N ASN A 28 4.76 4.39 -11.89
CA ASN A 28 6.18 4.77 -11.75
C ASN A 28 7.05 3.57 -11.32
N GLU A 29 7.92 3.10 -12.22
CA GLU A 29 8.89 2.06 -11.93
C GLU A 29 10.09 2.65 -11.19
N ARG A 30 10.06 2.55 -9.85
CA ARG A 30 11.11 3.08 -8.98
C ARG A 30 11.47 2.05 -7.91
N LEU A 31 12.76 1.96 -7.60
CA LEU A 31 13.25 1.19 -6.45
C LEU A 31 12.74 1.80 -5.13
N LEU A 32 12.21 0.93 -4.27
CA LEU A 32 11.76 1.30 -2.94
C LEU A 32 12.92 1.35 -1.95
N THR A 33 12.87 2.32 -1.06
CA THR A 33 13.84 2.53 -0.01
C THR A 33 13.22 2.32 1.37
N THR A 34 14.05 2.25 2.41
CA THR A 34 13.57 2.24 3.80
C THR A 34 12.75 3.49 4.14
N ALA A 35 13.06 4.65 3.53
CA ALA A 35 12.28 5.86 3.73
C ALA A 35 10.84 5.73 3.20
N ASP A 36 10.66 5.05 2.05
CA ASP A 36 9.35 4.75 1.49
C ASP A 36 8.54 3.83 2.41
N MET A 37 9.18 2.80 2.95
CA MET A 37 8.56 1.91 3.95
C MET A 37 8.11 2.68 5.20
N LEU A 38 8.97 3.53 5.75
CA LEU A 38 8.62 4.35 6.93
C LEU A 38 7.47 5.31 6.63
N ARG A 39 7.42 5.88 5.43
CA ARG A 39 6.28 6.70 4.98
C ARG A 39 5.00 5.88 4.90
N ALA A 40 5.05 4.68 4.30
CA ALA A 40 3.90 3.78 4.21
C ALA A 40 3.37 3.38 5.59
N ILE A 41 4.25 3.04 6.53
CA ILE A 41 3.87 2.69 7.91
C ILE A 41 3.14 3.86 8.57
N ARG A 42 3.68 5.07 8.50
CA ARG A 42 3.05 6.26 9.10
C ARG A 42 1.65 6.50 8.53
N VAL A 43 1.49 6.45 7.21
CA VAL A 43 0.19 6.69 6.58
C VAL A 43 -0.81 5.59 6.95
N ASN A 44 -0.40 4.31 6.94
CA ASN A 44 -1.29 3.22 7.33
C ASN A 44 -1.73 3.32 8.78
N ARG A 45 -0.82 3.65 9.71
CA ARG A 45 -1.16 3.82 11.13
C ARG A 45 -2.13 4.97 11.36
N LEU A 46 -1.96 6.09 10.65
CA LEU A 46 -2.89 7.21 10.74
C LEU A 46 -4.27 6.83 10.22
N ALA A 47 -4.35 6.16 9.07
CA ALA A 47 -5.61 5.68 8.51
C ALA A 47 -6.29 4.65 9.43
N GLU A 48 -5.53 3.74 10.05
CA GLU A 48 -6.00 2.77 11.03
C GLU A 48 -6.61 3.47 12.25
N VAL A 49 -5.88 4.40 12.87
CA VAL A 49 -6.37 5.17 14.04
C VAL A 49 -7.62 5.96 13.68
N MET A 50 -7.64 6.63 12.53
CA MET A 50 -8.83 7.33 12.05
C MET A 50 -10.03 6.39 11.87
N GLY A 51 -9.82 5.22 11.26
CA GLY A 51 -10.86 4.21 11.09
C GLY A 51 -11.44 3.73 12.41
N VAL A 52 -10.59 3.48 13.41
CA VAL A 52 -11.03 3.11 14.76
C VAL A 52 -11.83 4.25 15.40
N LEU A 53 -11.34 5.48 15.35
CA LEU A 53 -12.03 6.64 15.94
C LEU A 53 -13.40 6.88 15.28
N LEU A 54 -13.50 6.72 13.95
CA LEU A 54 -14.76 6.84 13.22
C LEU A 54 -15.82 5.84 13.67
N VAL A 55 -15.42 4.66 14.15
CA VAL A 55 -16.34 3.64 14.65
C VAL A 55 -16.63 3.84 16.14
N VAL A 56 -15.59 4.07 16.95
CA VAL A 56 -15.67 4.11 18.41
C VAL A 56 -16.37 5.37 18.92
N ILE A 57 -16.05 6.55 18.36
CA ILE A 57 -16.63 7.83 18.82
C ILE A 57 -18.17 7.82 18.73
N PRO A 58 -18.81 7.53 17.59
CA PRO A 58 -20.27 7.51 17.51
C PRO A 58 -20.90 6.36 18.29
N TYR A 59 -20.21 5.23 18.47
CA TYR A 59 -20.71 4.12 19.29
C TYR A 59 -20.71 4.44 20.78
N SER A 60 -19.82 5.34 21.22
CA SER A 60 -19.64 5.70 22.63
C SER A 60 -20.46 6.92 23.06
N LEU A 61 -21.28 7.48 22.15
CA LEU A 61 -22.13 8.67 22.37
C LEU A 61 -23.60 8.25 22.45
#